data_AF-A0A846TSV5-F1
#
_entry.id   AF-A0A846TSV5-F1
#
_cell.length_a   1.000
_cell.length_b   1.000
_cell.length_c   1.000
_cell.angle_alpha   90.00
_cell.angle_beta   90.00
_cell.angle_gamma   90.00
#
_symmetry.space_group_name_H-M   'P 1'
#
loop_
_entity.id
_entity.type
_entity.pdbx_description
1 polymer ?
#
loop_
_entity_poly.entity_id
_entity_poly.type
_entity_poly.pdbx_seq_one_letter_code
_entity_poly.pdbx_strand_id
1 'polypeptide(L)'
;MGAMKNFFRKYTQFSGRASRSEFWWAYLGQSLIFLALLALFIIALVTMISSADPYTNEPSGGALAFYLLTLALIGLVSLALLVPTIAVTVRRLHDTNRSGWFYFISFVPMVGGIILLVLCAGEPDPAGAAYDA
;
A
#
# COMPACT_ATOMS: atom_id res chain seq x y z
N MET A 1 -2.26 -4.44 -20.28
CA MET A 1 -2.95 -5.41 -19.40
C MET A 1 -2.04 -6.47 -18.75
N GLY A 2 -0.75 -6.60 -19.12
CA GLY A 2 0.17 -7.59 -18.51
C GLY A 2 0.73 -7.25 -17.13
N ALA A 3 0.80 -5.97 -16.76
CA ALA A 3 1.46 -5.52 -15.52
C ALA A 3 0.73 -5.96 -14.23
N MET A 4 -0.60 -5.78 -14.16
CA MET A 4 -1.39 -6.26 -13.01
C MET A 4 -1.39 -7.79 -12.91
N LYS A 5 -1.44 -8.51 -14.04
CA LYS A 5 -1.38 -9.98 -14.05
C LYS A 5 -0.03 -10.50 -13.54
N ASN A 6 1.06 -9.81 -13.87
CA ASN A 6 2.40 -10.14 -13.33
C ASN A 6 2.56 -9.77 -11.85
N PHE A 7 1.90 -8.70 -11.39
CA PHE A 7 1.91 -8.30 -9.97
C PHE A 7 1.36 -9.42 -9.08
N PHE A 8 0.20 -10.00 -9.43
CA PHE A 8 -0.36 -11.14 -8.71
C PHE A 8 0.43 -12.45 -8.95
N ARG A 9 1.09 -12.63 -10.09
CA ARG A 9 1.90 -13.84 -10.37
C ARG A 9 3.22 -13.87 -9.60
N LYS A 10 3.81 -12.70 -9.31
CA LYS A 10 5.07 -12.56 -8.53
C LYS A 10 4.81 -12.13 -7.08
N TYR A 11 3.64 -12.49 -6.54
CA TYR A 11 3.16 -12.07 -5.22
C TYR A 11 4.12 -12.41 -4.06
N THR A 12 4.91 -13.49 -4.19
CA THR A 12 5.87 -13.94 -3.17
C THR A 12 7.34 -13.94 -3.62
N GLN A 13 7.66 -13.46 -4.82
CA GLN A 13 9.06 -13.40 -5.26
C GLN A 13 9.72 -12.13 -4.69
N PHE A 14 10.70 -12.32 -3.82
CA PHE A 14 11.51 -11.21 -3.28
C PHE A 14 12.79 -10.98 -4.08
N SER A 15 13.13 -11.88 -5.00
CA SER A 15 14.33 -11.80 -5.84
C SER A 15 14.03 -11.36 -7.27
N GLY A 16 15.03 -10.75 -7.90
CA GLY A 16 14.98 -10.29 -9.29
C GLY A 16 14.61 -8.82 -9.45
N ARG A 17 15.06 -8.25 -10.57
CA ARG A 17 14.94 -6.83 -10.90
C ARG A 17 13.52 -6.45 -11.27
N ALA A 18 13.05 -5.31 -10.77
CA ALA A 18 11.79 -4.71 -11.18
C ALA A 18 12.09 -3.57 -12.16
N SER A 19 11.52 -3.63 -13.36
CA SER A 19 11.66 -2.50 -14.29
C SER A 19 10.99 -1.25 -13.69
N ARG A 20 11.53 -0.05 -13.98
CA ARG A 20 10.98 1.22 -13.44
C ARG A 20 9.47 1.34 -13.69
N SER A 21 9.00 0.88 -14.85
CA SER A 21 7.58 0.89 -15.21
C SER A 21 6.73 -0.09 -14.39
N GLU A 22 7.24 -1.27 -14.06
CA GLU A 22 6.54 -2.22 -13.17
C GLU A 22 6.35 -1.65 -11.77
N PHE A 23 7.36 -0.98 -11.22
CA PHE A 23 7.25 -0.30 -9.93
C PHE A 23 6.20 0.81 -9.95
N TRP A 24 6.25 1.71 -10.94
CA TRP A 24 5.30 2.82 -11.02
C TRP A 24 3.86 2.36 -11.24
N TRP A 25 3.63 1.35 -12.08
CA TRP A 25 2.28 0.79 -12.27
C TRP A 25 1.76 0.08 -11.01
N ALA A 26 2.63 -0.64 -10.30
CA ALA A 26 2.29 -1.24 -9.01
C ALA A 26 1.94 -0.17 -7.98
N TYR A 27 2.77 0.87 -7.87
CA TYR A 27 2.57 1.98 -6.94
C TYR A 27 1.28 2.75 -7.22
N LEU A 28 1.01 3.09 -8.49
CA LEU A 28 -0.23 3.76 -8.91
C LEU A 28 -1.47 2.89 -8.64
N GLY A 29 -1.40 1.59 -8.96
CA GLY A 29 -2.48 0.66 -8.66
C GLY A 29 -2.78 0.59 -7.17
N GLN A 30 -1.73 0.48 -6.35
CA GLN A 30 -1.85 0.46 -4.89
C GLN A 30 -2.40 1.77 -4.34
N SER A 31 -1.96 2.92 -4.85
CA SER A 31 -2.45 4.23 -4.39
C SER A 31 -3.92 4.44 -4.73
N LEU A 32 -4.39 3.98 -5.90
CA LEU A 32 -5.80 4.06 -6.28
C LEU A 32 -6.69 3.18 -5.40
N ILE A 33 -6.24 1.96 -5.06
CA ILE A 33 -6.96 1.08 -4.14
C ILE A 33 -7.08 1.74 -2.76
N PHE A 34 -5.97 2.27 -2.22
CA PHE A 34 -6.01 2.95 -0.93
C PHE A 34 -6.86 4.23 -0.94
N LEU A 35 -6.88 4.99 -2.03
CA LEU A 35 -7.77 6.15 -2.18
C LEU A 35 -9.24 5.74 -2.20
N ALA A 36 -9.60 4.66 -2.89
CA ALA A 36 -10.96 4.13 -2.90
C ALA A 36 -11.39 3.63 -1.51
N LEU A 37 -10.51 2.92 -0.81
CA LEU A 37 -10.73 2.49 0.57
C LEU A 37 -10.86 3.67 1.54
N LEU A 38 -10.05 4.72 1.36
CA LEU A 38 -10.14 5.95 2.16
C LEU A 38 -11.48 6.65 1.94
N ALA A 39 -11.92 6.78 0.69
CA ALA A 39 -13.23 7.34 0.39
C ALA A 39 -14.36 6.52 1.03
N LEU A 40 -14.31 5.19 0.92
CA LEU A 40 -15.27 4.29 1.57
C LEU A 40 -15.27 4.44 3.09
N PHE A 41 -14.07 4.53 3.70
CA PHE A 41 -13.93 4.76 5.14
C PHE A 41 -14.55 6.08 5.57
N ILE A 42 -14.31 7.17 4.84
CA ILE A 42 -14.90 8.48 5.12
C ILE A 42 -16.43 8.40 5.02
N ILE A 43 -16.96 7.76 3.98
CA ILE A 43 -18.41 7.57 3.83
C ILE A 43 -18.98 6.78 5.01
N ALA A 44 -18.32 5.70 5.42
CA ALA A 44 -18.75 4.91 6.58
C ALA A 44 -18.69 5.71 7.89
N LEU A 45 -17.65 6.50 8.09
CA LEU A 45 -17.49 7.36 9.25
C LEU A 45 -18.56 8.47 9.30
N VAL A 46 -18.79 9.15 8.18
CA VAL A 46 -19.82 10.20 8.07
C VAL A 46 -21.21 9.60 8.29
N THR A 47 -21.49 8.42 7.74
CA THR A 47 -22.77 7.71 7.94
C THR A 47 -22.96 7.35 9.42
N MET A 48 -21.91 6.87 10.08
CA MET A 48 -21.93 6.53 11.50
C MET A 48 -22.25 7.76 12.35
N ILE A 49 -21.53 8.87 12.13
CA ILE A 49 -21.73 10.14 12.86
C ILE A 49 -23.12 10.74 12.58
N SER A 50 -23.56 10.74 11.33
CA SER A 50 -24.83 11.36 10.92
C SER A 50 -26.06 10.56 11.36
N SER A 51 -25.88 9.30 11.77
CA SER A 51 -26.95 8.42 12.21
C SER A 51 -27.12 8.36 13.73
N ALA A 52 -26.37 9.18 14.47
CA ALA A 52 -26.44 9.21 15.92
C ALA A 52 -27.78 9.79 16.41
N ASP A 53 -28.45 9.07 17.31
CA ASP A 53 -29.70 9.52 17.91
C ASP A 53 -29.45 10.80 18.74
N PRO A 54 -30.20 11.90 18.53
CA PRO A 54 -29.92 13.19 19.18
C PRO A 54 -30.00 13.18 20.72
N TYR A 55 -30.67 12.18 21.31
CA TYR A 55 -30.90 12.09 22.75
C TYR A 55 -29.91 11.17 23.47
N THR A 56 -29.41 10.14 22.80
CA THR A 56 -28.50 9.14 23.37
C THR A 56 -27.08 9.24 22.81
N ASN A 57 -26.89 9.93 21.68
CA ASN A 57 -25.68 9.95 20.86
C ASN A 57 -25.23 8.56 20.39
N GLU A 58 -26.14 7.58 20.41
CA GLU A 58 -25.85 6.24 19.94
C GLU A 58 -26.07 6.18 18.42
N PRO A 59 -25.11 5.70 17.63
CA PRO A 59 -25.28 5.50 16.20
C PRO A 59 -26.31 4.40 15.93
N SER A 60 -27.05 4.52 14.82
CA SER A 60 -27.93 3.45 14.38
C SER A 60 -27.15 2.12 14.21
N GLY A 61 -27.76 1.00 14.60
CA GLY A 61 -27.10 -0.32 14.51
C GLY A 61 -26.64 -0.67 13.08
N GLY A 62 -27.38 -0.22 12.06
CA GLY A 62 -26.99 -0.37 10.66
C GLY A 62 -25.73 0.41 10.29
N ALA A 63 -25.60 1.65 10.76
CA ALA A 63 -24.40 2.46 10.50
C ALA A 63 -23.17 1.92 11.24
N LEU A 64 -23.36 1.43 12.48
CA LEU A 64 -22.29 0.75 13.21
C LEU A 64 -21.83 -0.52 12.47
N ALA A 65 -22.76 -1.35 12.00
CA ALA A 65 -22.43 -2.55 11.22
C ALA A 65 -21.69 -2.21 9.92
N PHE A 66 -22.12 -1.16 9.20
CA PHE A 66 -21.46 -0.71 7.97
C PHE A 66 -20.03 -0.22 8.23
N TYR A 67 -19.81 0.52 9.32
CA TYR A 67 -18.49 0.97 9.73
C TYR A 67 -17.56 -0.20 10.07
N LEU A 68 -18.05 -1.16 10.88
CA LEU A 68 -17.26 -2.34 11.26
C LEU A 68 -16.93 -3.24 10.07
N LEU A 69 -17.87 -3.43 9.14
CA LEU A 69 -17.65 -4.19 7.91
C LEU A 69 -16.61 -3.51 7.02
N THR A 70 -16.66 -2.18 6.93
CA THR A 70 -15.68 -1.38 6.18
C THR A 70 -14.28 -1.51 6.80
N LEU A 71 -14.16 -1.47 8.13
CA LEU A 71 -12.89 -1.72 8.83
C LEU A 71 -12.34 -3.13 8.57
N ALA A 72 -13.20 -4.14 8.64
CA ALA A 72 -12.83 -5.53 8.37
C ALA A 72 -12.33 -5.70 6.92
N LEU A 73 -13.01 -5.08 5.95
CA LEU A 73 -12.61 -5.08 4.54
C LEU A 73 -11.26 -4.40 4.34
N ILE A 74 -11.04 -3.22 4.94
CA ILE A 74 -9.76 -2.51 4.88
C ILE A 74 -8.64 -3.37 5.47
N GLY A 75 -8.89 -4.02 6.60
CA GLY A 75 -7.93 -4.94 7.22
C GLY A 75 -7.56 -6.10 6.28
N LEU A 76 -8.55 -6.77 5.71
CA LEU A 76 -8.36 -7.88 4.76
C LEU A 76 -7.58 -7.46 3.52
N VAL A 77 -7.96 -6.34 2.89
CA VAL A 77 -7.28 -5.83 1.69
C VAL A 77 -5.86 -5.39 2.03
N SER A 78 -5.66 -4.72 3.17
CA SER A 78 -4.33 -4.28 3.60
C SER A 78 -3.42 -5.48 3.86
N LEU A 79 -3.91 -6.54 4.50
CA LEU A 79 -3.14 -7.77 4.72
C LEU A 79 -2.79 -8.48 3.41
N ALA A 80 -3.72 -8.55 2.46
CA ALA A 80 -3.47 -9.12 1.15
C ALA A 80 -2.48 -8.28 0.32
N LEU A 81 -2.41 -6.96 0.52
CA LEU A 81 -1.49 -6.08 -0.22
C LEU A 81 -0.19 -5.79 0.54
N LEU A 82 -0.09 -6.17 1.81
CA LEU A 82 1.10 -5.93 2.64
C LEU A 82 2.34 -6.61 2.07
N VAL A 83 2.25 -7.92 1.82
CA VAL A 83 3.35 -8.73 1.29
C VAL A 83 3.84 -8.23 -0.08
N PRO A 84 2.97 -8.04 -1.09
CA PRO A 84 3.45 -7.60 -2.40
C PRO A 84 3.97 -6.16 -2.39
N THR A 85 3.44 -5.28 -1.54
CA THR A 85 3.94 -3.91 -1.40
C THR A 85 5.38 -3.92 -0.87
N ILE A 86 5.65 -4.67 0.20
CA ILE A 86 7.00 -4.82 0.74
C ILE A 86 7.92 -5.44 -0.31
N ALA A 87 7.48 -6.53 -0.96
CA ALA A 87 8.30 -7.25 -1.95
C ALA A 87 8.74 -6.36 -3.12
N VAL A 88 7.84 -5.54 -3.67
CA VAL A 88 8.15 -4.65 -4.80
C VAL A 88 9.02 -3.48 -4.36
N THR A 89 8.78 -2.89 -3.19
CA THR A 89 9.63 -1.81 -2.67
C THR A 89 11.04 -2.29 -2.35
N VAL A 90 11.19 -3.46 -1.74
CA VAL A 90 12.51 -4.05 -1.44
C VAL A 90 13.29 -4.37 -2.73
N ARG A 91 12.64 -4.98 -3.73
CA ARG A 91 13.27 -5.21 -5.05
C ARG A 91 13.77 -3.90 -5.67
N ARG A 92 12.97 -2.84 -5.60
CA ARG A 92 13.36 -1.54 -6.15
C ARG A 92 14.48 -0.86 -5.37
N LEU A 93 14.52 -1.03 -4.05
CA LEU A 93 15.64 -0.56 -3.23
C LEU A 93 16.95 -1.28 -3.60
N HIS A 94 16.89 -2.60 -3.78
CA HIS A 94 18.02 -3.41 -4.24
C HIS A 94 18.52 -2.96 -5.63
N ASP A 95 17.61 -2.63 -6.56
CA ASP A 95 17.97 -2.07 -7.88
C ASP A 95 18.74 -0.73 -7.80
N THR A 96 18.58 0.01 -6.70
CA THR A 96 19.29 1.27 -6.43
C THR A 96 20.49 1.10 -5.50
N ASN A 97 20.97 -0.15 -5.31
CA ASN A 97 22.07 -0.51 -4.42
C ASN A 97 21.83 -0.09 -2.95
N ARG A 98 20.57 -0.21 -2.49
CA ARG A 98 20.17 0.09 -1.10
C ARG A 98 19.57 -1.15 -0.46
N SER A 99 19.88 -1.38 0.81
CA SER A 99 19.33 -2.51 1.56
C SER A 99 17.80 -2.40 1.74
N GLY A 100 17.08 -3.52 1.75
CA GLY A 100 15.64 -3.56 2.06
C GLY A 100 15.25 -2.91 3.40
N TRP A 101 16.18 -2.73 4.34
CA TRP A 101 15.98 -2.01 5.61
C TRP A 101 15.52 -0.56 5.42
N PHE A 102 15.80 0.08 4.29
CA PHE A 102 15.30 1.43 4.02
C PHE A 102 13.77 1.48 3.95
N TYR A 103 13.08 0.35 3.75
CA TYR A 103 11.61 0.27 3.84
C TYR A 103 11.07 0.78 5.18
N PHE A 104 11.81 0.59 6.29
CA PHE A 104 11.39 1.03 7.61
C PHE A 104 11.29 2.55 7.76
N ILE A 105 11.90 3.32 6.85
CA ILE A 105 11.71 4.77 6.79
C ILE A 105 10.24 5.13 6.53
N SER A 106 9.45 4.25 5.90
CA SER A 106 8.00 4.46 5.72
C SER A 106 7.23 4.67 7.03
N PHE A 107 7.75 4.18 8.17
CA PHE A 107 7.13 4.39 9.48
C PHE A 107 7.25 5.82 10.00
N VAL A 108 8.09 6.66 9.37
CA VAL A 108 8.11 8.10 9.66
C VAL A 108 6.91 8.74 8.96
N PRO A 109 5.89 9.24 9.69
CA PRO A 109 4.72 9.84 9.07
C PRO A 109 5.11 11.10 8.27
N MET A 110 4.34 11.36 7.20
CA MET A 110 4.54 12.45 6.22
C MET A 110 5.82 12.35 5.38
N VAL A 111 6.99 12.25 6.00
CA VAL A 111 8.28 12.34 5.31
C VAL A 111 8.78 10.99 4.82
N GLY A 112 8.48 9.91 5.55
CA GLY A 112 9.01 8.57 5.30
C GLY A 112 8.59 7.98 3.94
N GLY A 113 7.32 8.13 3.59
CA GLY A 113 6.80 7.73 2.29
C GLY A 113 7.42 8.51 1.13
N ILE A 114 7.64 9.81 1.31
CA ILE A 114 8.25 10.68 0.29
C ILE A 114 9.71 10.29 0.06
N ILE A 115 10.48 10.09 1.14
CA ILE A 115 11.87 9.64 1.04
C ILE A 115 11.94 8.33 0.27
N LEU A 116 11.12 7.34 0.63
CA LEU A 116 11.09 6.06 -0.08
C LEU A 116 10.75 6.20 -1.56
N LEU A 117 9.83 7.09 -1.91
CA LEU A 117 9.52 7.36 -3.31
C LEU A 117 10.71 7.96 -4.06
N VAL A 118 11.41 8.92 -3.45
CA VAL A 118 12.62 9.50 -4.03
C VAL A 118 13.70 8.45 -4.22
N LEU A 119 13.90 7.57 -3.21
CA LEU A 119 14.85 6.47 -3.29
C LEU A 119 14.47 5.48 -4.41
N CYS A 120 13.20 5.12 -4.53
CA CYS A 120 12.72 4.25 -5.60
C CYS A 120 12.70 4.91 -7.00
N ALA A 121 12.71 6.25 -7.07
CA ALA A 121 12.81 7.00 -8.32
C ALA A 121 14.25 7.15 -8.84
N GLY A 122 15.27 6.84 -8.01
CA GLY A 122 16.69 6.94 -8.36
C GLY A 122 17.11 6.05 -9.54
N GLU A 123 18.22 6.37 -10.19
CA GLU A 123 18.72 5.58 -11.30
C GLU A 123 19.21 4.18 -10.84
N PRO A 124 19.04 3.13 -11.66
CA PRO A 124 19.59 1.82 -11.35
C PRO A 124 21.11 1.89 -11.29
N ASP A 125 21.70 1.40 -10.21
CA ASP A 125 23.14 1.32 -10.02
C ASP A 125 23.63 -0.08 -10.45
N PRO A 126 24.64 -0.20 -11.34
CA PRO A 126 25.24 -1.48 -11.68
C PRO A 126 25.68 -2.32 -10.47
N ALA A 127 26.07 -1.68 -9.35
CA ALA A 127 26.47 -2.36 -8.12
C ALA A 127 25.29 -3.04 -7.39
N GLY A 128 24.04 -2.70 -7.72
CA GLY A 128 22.85 -3.40 -7.24
C GLY A 128 22.77 -4.88 -7.65
N ALA A 129 23.58 -5.31 -8.63
CA ALA A 129 23.73 -6.71 -9.02
C ALA A 129 24.20 -7.63 -7.88
N ALA A 130 24.82 -7.08 -6.83
CA ALA A 130 25.23 -7.85 -5.66
C ALA A 130 24.05 -8.43 -4.86
N TYR A 131 22.85 -7.85 -5.01
CA TYR A 131 21.62 -8.31 -4.34
C TYR A 131 20.78 -9.28 -5.17
N ASP A 132 21.26 -9.68 -6.36
CA ASP A 132 20.59 -10.62 -7.28
C ASP A 132 20.91 -12.10 -6.98
N ALA A 133 21.71 -12.39 -5.95
CA ALA A 133 22.18 -13.73 -5.55
C ALA A 133 21.15 -14.54 -4.74
#